data_AF-A0A9R0SGR3-F1
#
_entry.id   AF-A0A9R0SGR3-F1
#
_cell.length_a   1.000
_cell.length_b   1.000
_cell.length_c   1.000
_cell.angle_alpha   90.00
_cell.angle_beta   90.00
_cell.angle_gamma   90.00
#
_symmetry.space_group_name_H-M   'P 1'
#
loop_
_entity.id
_entity.type
_entity.pdbx_description
1 polymer ?
#
loop_
_entity_poly.entity_id
_entity_poly.type
_entity_poly.pdbx_seq_one_letter_code
_entity_poly.pdbx_strand_id
1 'polypeptide(L)'
;MVKNIEACEWLTSAIKNLEASNMDPSYAKMRAVREKRAEFVLLKCTFVRRASEFLRNYFPTLIDSMLNDKDNFTQKGQLQRPDHADMRYKCRTYARLLQFIKSLDKSCMIPLRKAYCHSLNLLIRREAREYSNELRNSSKASKSSAPSFEGPAGANQPAGIADSPAEAYSKMITAFIPHLVDESLFLAHFMCFEVPTSGGSDSDEDSTPKTSGSSGSSAKPSNNSSADLGVLNECLQEMLDGIQEDFYAIVDWAFKLDPLSCIPMHGITDRYIAGQKTEVAGYVSVLLDDLESRITILFSRV
;
A
#
# COMPACT_ATOMS: atom_id res chain seq x y z
N MET A 1 20.45 14.25 -8.93
CA MET A 1 20.34 12.90 -8.36
C MET A 1 21.22 11.87 -9.09
N VAL A 2 21.32 11.93 -10.44
CA VAL A 2 22.14 11.01 -11.28
C VAL A 2 23.60 10.84 -10.81
N LYS A 3 24.34 11.93 -10.59
CA LYS A 3 25.74 11.87 -10.10
C LYS A 3 25.90 11.17 -8.74
N ASN A 4 24.88 11.24 -7.88
CA ASN A 4 24.90 10.58 -6.56
C ASN A 4 24.61 9.08 -6.67
N ILE A 5 23.86 8.68 -7.71
CA ILE A 5 23.57 7.27 -8.02
C ILE A 5 24.81 6.59 -8.58
N GLU A 6 25.53 7.22 -9.51
CA GLU A 6 26.80 6.71 -10.06
C GLU A 6 27.84 6.43 -8.96
N ALA A 7 27.92 7.31 -7.96
CA ALA A 7 28.79 7.10 -6.80
C ALA A 7 28.39 5.87 -5.96
N CYS A 8 27.09 5.59 -5.83
CA CYS A 8 26.59 4.41 -5.12
C CYS A 8 26.85 3.11 -5.91
N GLU A 9 26.69 3.15 -7.24
CA GLU A 9 26.99 2.04 -8.14
C GLU A 9 28.48 1.72 -8.14
N TRP A 10 29.32 2.75 -8.18
CA TRP A 10 30.76 2.62 -8.05
C TRP A 10 31.15 2.00 -6.70
N LEU A 11 30.59 2.49 -5.59
CA LEU A 11 30.89 1.95 -4.25
C LEU A 11 30.48 0.48 -4.14
N THR A 12 29.30 0.12 -4.64
CA THR A 12 28.80 -1.26 -4.64
C THR A 12 29.71 -2.17 -5.45
N SER A 13 30.15 -1.72 -6.63
CA SER A 13 31.05 -2.46 -7.51
C SER A 13 32.45 -2.60 -6.89
N ALA A 14 32.97 -1.53 -6.29
CA ALA A 14 34.26 -1.52 -5.61
C ALA A 14 34.28 -2.48 -4.42
N ILE A 15 33.21 -2.52 -3.62
CA ILE A 15 33.06 -3.47 -2.52
C ILE A 15 33.06 -4.91 -3.04
N LYS A 16 32.26 -5.22 -4.08
CA LYS A 16 32.23 -6.56 -4.70
C LYS A 16 33.59 -6.99 -5.23
N ASN A 17 34.30 -6.13 -5.95
CA ASN A 17 35.62 -6.46 -6.50
C ASN A 17 36.65 -6.72 -5.41
N LEU A 18 36.47 -6.09 -4.24
CA LEU A 18 37.27 -6.32 -3.04
C LEU A 18 36.65 -7.36 -2.12
N GLU A 19 35.82 -8.31 -2.60
CA GLU A 19 35.42 -9.48 -1.81
C GLU A 19 36.51 -10.57 -1.86
N ALA A 20 36.57 -11.44 -0.85
CA ALA A 20 37.65 -12.43 -0.76
C ALA A 20 37.54 -13.52 -1.84
N SER A 21 36.32 -13.75 -2.35
CA SER A 21 36.01 -14.66 -3.44
C SER A 21 36.47 -14.15 -4.81
N ASN A 22 36.61 -12.84 -4.98
CA ASN A 22 36.89 -12.20 -6.27
C ASN A 22 38.35 -11.76 -6.41
N MET A 23 39.18 -12.06 -5.40
CA MET A 23 40.60 -11.71 -5.37
C MET A 23 41.45 -12.96 -5.12
N ASP A 24 42.65 -12.99 -5.72
CA ASP A 24 43.62 -14.02 -5.42
C ASP A 24 43.92 -14.04 -3.90
N PRO A 25 43.94 -15.22 -3.24
CA PRO A 25 44.20 -15.35 -1.81
C PRO A 25 45.49 -14.67 -1.33
N SER A 26 46.49 -14.52 -2.21
CA SER A 26 47.74 -13.79 -1.91
C SER A 26 47.50 -12.30 -1.66
N TYR A 27 46.69 -11.64 -2.48
CA TYR A 27 46.32 -10.23 -2.32
C TYR A 27 45.38 -10.03 -1.12
N ALA A 28 44.49 -10.99 -0.84
CA ALA A 28 43.54 -10.89 0.27
C ALA A 28 44.23 -10.77 1.66
N LYS A 29 45.44 -11.33 1.81
CA LYS A 29 46.22 -11.25 3.07
C LYS A 29 47.01 -9.94 3.22
N MET A 30 47.19 -9.18 2.13
CA MET A 30 47.95 -7.93 2.17
C MET A 30 47.28 -6.91 3.10
N ARG A 31 48.10 -6.21 3.91
CA ARG A 31 47.63 -5.19 4.85
C ARG A 31 46.81 -4.11 4.14
N ALA A 32 47.32 -3.58 3.01
CA ALA A 32 46.67 -2.52 2.25
C ALA A 32 45.25 -2.92 1.77
N VAL A 33 45.07 -4.17 1.32
CA VAL A 33 43.76 -4.68 0.88
C VAL A 33 42.79 -4.78 2.07
N ARG A 34 43.26 -5.24 3.24
CA ARG A 34 42.44 -5.28 4.45
C ARG A 34 42.03 -3.90 4.95
N GLU A 35 42.95 -2.94 4.94
CA GLU A 35 42.67 -1.55 5.33
C GLU A 35 41.65 -0.90 4.39
N LYS A 36 41.78 -1.09 3.07
CA LYS A 36 40.81 -0.58 2.09
C LYS A 36 39.43 -1.23 2.21
N ARG A 37 39.36 -2.53 2.48
CA ARG A 37 38.09 -3.20 2.79
C ARG A 37 37.43 -2.58 4.03
N ALA A 38 38.20 -2.35 5.10
CA ALA A 38 37.67 -1.74 6.32
C ALA A 38 37.14 -0.32 6.06
N GLU A 39 37.85 0.49 5.28
CA GLU A 39 37.42 1.83 4.87
C GLU A 39 36.09 1.79 4.10
N PHE A 40 35.95 0.88 3.13
CA PHE A 40 34.71 0.73 2.37
C PHE A 40 33.55 0.18 3.19
N VAL A 41 33.80 -0.71 4.16
CA VAL A 41 32.78 -1.15 5.11
C VAL A 41 32.30 0.03 5.96
N LEU A 42 33.21 0.86 6.47
CA LEU A 42 32.84 2.05 7.25
C LEU A 42 32.02 3.05 6.40
N LEU A 43 32.43 3.28 5.15
CA LEU A 43 31.73 4.16 4.22
C LEU A 43 30.32 3.62 3.91
N LYS A 44 30.21 2.31 3.63
CA LYS A 44 28.93 1.61 3.44
C LYS A 44 28.01 1.79 4.64
N CYS A 45 28.48 1.44 5.85
CA CYS A 45 27.67 1.55 7.07
C CYS A 45 27.23 3.00 7.32
N THR A 46 28.12 3.97 7.12
CA THR A 46 27.80 5.39 7.30
C THR A 46 26.77 5.88 6.30
N PHE A 47 26.93 5.49 5.02
CA PHE A 47 26.01 5.86 3.95
C PHE A 47 24.62 5.26 4.18
N VAL A 48 24.53 3.94 4.36
CA VAL A 48 23.25 3.24 4.62
C VAL A 48 22.56 3.87 5.82
N ARG A 49 23.25 4.05 6.94
CA ARG A 49 22.66 4.66 8.14
C ARG A 49 22.04 6.02 7.85
N ARG A 50 22.78 6.93 7.19
CA ARG A 50 22.30 8.29 6.88
C ARG A 50 21.17 8.29 5.86
N ALA A 51 21.28 7.48 4.80
CA ALA A 51 20.26 7.38 3.77
C ALA A 51 18.96 6.77 4.30
N SER A 52 19.04 5.70 5.09
CA SER A 52 17.88 5.08 5.75
C SER A 52 17.24 6.02 6.77
N GLU A 53 18.04 6.77 7.53
CA GLU A 53 17.53 7.78 8.48
C GLU A 53 16.80 8.92 7.75
N PHE A 54 17.37 9.42 6.66
CA PHE A 54 16.71 10.40 5.80
C PHE A 54 15.35 9.90 5.29
N LEU A 55 15.29 8.69 4.71
CA LEU A 55 14.05 8.14 4.16
C LEU A 55 13.01 7.83 5.26
N ARG A 56 13.45 7.31 6.40
CA ARG A 56 12.60 7.02 7.55
C ARG A 56 11.95 8.29 8.13
N ASN A 57 12.58 9.45 7.97
CA ASN A 57 12.00 10.73 8.37
C ASN A 57 11.17 11.35 7.23
N TYR A 58 11.63 11.24 6.00
CA TYR A 58 10.99 11.85 4.83
C TYR A 58 9.60 11.27 4.54
N PHE A 59 9.44 9.94 4.52
CA PHE A 59 8.15 9.36 4.15
C PHE A 59 7.04 9.67 5.16
N PRO A 60 7.23 9.52 6.49
CA PRO A 60 6.22 9.93 7.44
C PRO A 60 5.92 11.43 7.36
N THR A 61 6.93 12.29 7.19
CA THR A 61 6.72 13.74 7.06
C THR A 61 5.88 14.09 5.82
N LEU A 62 6.09 13.36 4.71
CA LEU A 62 5.28 13.53 3.50
C LEU A 62 3.82 13.14 3.74
N ILE A 63 3.59 12.00 4.42
CA ILE A 63 2.25 11.51 4.77
C ILE A 63 1.58 12.45 5.78
N ASP A 64 2.30 12.92 6.79
CA ASP A 64 1.82 13.89 7.78
C ASP A 64 1.40 15.21 7.11
N SER A 65 2.13 15.64 6.07
CA SER A 65 1.75 16.81 5.29
C SER A 65 0.37 16.63 4.63
N MET A 66 0.08 15.45 4.09
CA MET A 66 -1.25 15.16 3.53
C MET A 66 -2.32 15.09 4.62
N LEU A 67 -1.98 14.47 5.75
CA LEU A 67 -2.88 14.33 6.88
C LEU A 67 -3.30 15.69 7.45
N ASN A 68 -2.43 16.70 7.39
CA ASN A 68 -2.73 18.05 7.87
C ASN A 68 -3.48 18.92 6.85
N ASP A 69 -3.49 18.54 5.58
CA ASP A 69 -4.15 19.28 4.52
C ASP A 69 -5.62 18.85 4.40
N LYS A 70 -6.52 19.80 4.66
CA LYS A 70 -7.97 19.58 4.74
C LYS A 70 -8.61 19.37 3.36
N ASP A 71 -7.92 19.73 2.29
CA ASP A 71 -8.43 19.57 0.92
C ASP A 71 -8.26 18.13 0.40
N ASN A 72 -7.52 17.30 1.13
CA ASN A 72 -7.36 15.87 0.82
C ASN A 72 -8.48 15.01 1.42
N PHE A 73 -9.33 15.57 2.26
CA PHE A 73 -10.38 14.84 2.94
C PHE A 73 -11.76 15.29 2.51
N THR A 74 -12.70 14.34 2.62
CA THR A 74 -14.12 14.59 2.35
C THR A 74 -14.64 15.75 3.21
N GLN A 75 -15.06 16.83 2.55
CA GLN A 75 -15.68 17.99 3.17
C GLN A 75 -17.20 17.87 3.12
N LYS A 76 -17.91 18.58 4.01
CA LYS A 76 -19.39 18.53 4.11
C LYS A 76 -20.03 18.76 2.74
N GLY A 77 -20.76 17.77 2.24
CA GLY A 77 -21.47 17.82 0.96
C GLY A 77 -20.65 17.40 -0.27
N GLN A 78 -19.35 17.09 -0.13
CA GLN A 78 -18.51 16.61 -1.23
C GLN A 78 -17.74 15.36 -0.83
N LEU A 79 -18.29 14.20 -1.18
CA LEU A 79 -17.64 12.91 -1.00
C LEU A 79 -16.40 12.80 -1.90
N GLN A 80 -15.21 12.79 -1.30
CA GLN A 80 -13.94 12.68 -2.02
C GLN A 80 -13.41 11.26 -1.87
N ARG A 81 -13.05 10.63 -3.00
CA ARG A 81 -12.37 9.33 -2.97
C ARG A 81 -10.92 9.53 -2.51
N PRO A 82 -10.36 8.62 -1.70
CA PRO A 82 -8.94 8.62 -1.39
C PRO A 82 -8.11 8.59 -2.68
N ASP A 83 -7.13 9.48 -2.77
CA ASP A 83 -6.18 9.52 -3.90
C ASP A 83 -4.78 9.80 -3.38
N HIS A 84 -3.87 8.86 -3.61
CA HIS A 84 -2.49 8.90 -3.14
C HIS A 84 -1.50 9.13 -4.30
N ALA A 85 -1.95 9.54 -5.49
CA ALA A 85 -1.12 9.64 -6.69
C ALA A 85 0.10 10.57 -6.53
N ASP A 86 -0.09 11.78 -6.01
CA ASP A 86 1.01 12.76 -5.82
C ASP A 86 2.02 12.28 -4.76
N MET A 87 1.53 11.71 -3.66
CA MET A 87 2.37 11.08 -2.63
C MET A 87 3.21 9.95 -3.21
N ARG A 88 2.57 9.03 -3.95
CA ARG A 88 3.25 7.91 -4.62
C ARG A 88 4.30 8.43 -5.59
N TYR A 89 4.02 9.51 -6.34
CA TYR A 89 5.00 10.14 -7.24
C TYR A 89 6.23 10.67 -6.47
N LYS A 90 6.01 11.41 -5.37
CA LYS A 90 7.08 11.92 -4.51
C LYS A 90 7.90 10.79 -3.89
N CYS A 91 7.26 9.74 -3.39
CA CYS A 91 7.92 8.52 -2.89
C CYS A 91 8.79 7.85 -3.96
N ARG A 92 8.26 7.67 -5.18
CA ARG A 92 8.97 7.03 -6.30
C ARG A 92 10.26 7.74 -6.70
N THR A 93 10.37 9.04 -6.47
CA THR A 93 11.63 9.80 -6.68
C THR A 93 12.81 9.17 -5.93
N TYR A 94 12.55 8.45 -4.83
CA TYR A 94 13.57 7.80 -4.01
C TYR A 94 13.67 6.27 -4.22
N ALA A 95 12.90 5.68 -5.14
CA ALA A 95 12.89 4.24 -5.37
C ALA A 95 14.29 3.69 -5.70
N ARG A 96 15.06 4.41 -6.52
CA ARG A 96 16.42 4.00 -6.89
C ARG A 96 17.36 4.03 -5.68
N LEU A 97 17.24 5.02 -4.79
CA LEU A 97 18.00 5.06 -3.54
C LEU A 97 17.62 3.88 -2.62
N LEU A 98 16.32 3.54 -2.55
CA LEU A 98 15.82 2.42 -1.77
C LEU A 98 16.43 1.08 -2.23
N GLN A 99 16.50 0.86 -3.54
CA GLN A 99 17.14 -0.31 -4.14
C GLN A 99 18.64 -0.41 -3.77
N PHE A 100 19.35 0.72 -3.77
CA PHE A 100 20.76 0.76 -3.37
C PHE A 100 20.98 0.44 -1.90
N ILE A 101 20.20 1.04 -1.01
CA ILE A 101 20.36 0.73 0.42
C ILE A 101 20.00 -0.73 0.71
N LYS A 102 18.98 -1.30 0.04
CA LYS A 102 18.65 -2.74 0.14
C LYS A 102 19.81 -3.62 -0.31
N SER A 103 20.46 -3.27 -1.43
CA SER A 103 21.57 -4.08 -1.98
C SER A 103 22.83 -4.01 -1.11
N LEU A 104 23.07 -2.87 -0.46
CA LEU A 104 24.14 -2.70 0.51
C LEU A 104 23.83 -3.42 1.82
N ASP A 105 22.65 -3.21 2.41
CA ASP A 105 22.26 -3.79 3.69
C ASP A 105 20.76 -4.08 3.75
N LYS A 106 20.40 -5.35 3.65
CA LYS A 106 18.98 -5.78 3.71
C LYS A 106 18.32 -5.47 5.05
N SER A 107 19.09 -5.39 6.15
CA SER A 107 18.53 -5.18 7.49
C SER A 107 17.93 -3.78 7.67
N CYS A 108 18.36 -2.79 6.88
CA CYS A 108 17.85 -1.43 6.96
C CYS A 108 16.41 -1.30 6.45
N MET A 109 15.90 -2.28 5.71
CA MET A 109 14.58 -2.25 5.10
C MET A 109 13.46 -2.43 6.12
N ILE A 110 13.67 -3.23 7.17
CA ILE A 110 12.61 -3.54 8.16
C ILE A 110 12.14 -2.27 8.88
N PRO A 111 13.02 -1.45 9.50
CA PRO A 111 12.57 -0.22 10.18
C PRO A 111 11.93 0.80 9.22
N LEU A 112 12.36 0.80 7.95
CA LEU A 112 11.90 1.72 6.93
C LEU A 112 10.47 1.35 6.47
N ARG A 113 10.23 0.06 6.23
CA ARG A 113 8.91 -0.51 5.93
C ARG A 113 7.93 -0.21 7.07
N LYS A 114 8.31 -0.47 8.33
CA LYS A 114 7.47 -0.20 9.51
C LYS A 114 7.09 1.28 9.63
N ALA A 115 8.07 2.19 9.56
CA ALA A 115 7.80 3.62 9.66
C ALA A 115 6.81 4.10 8.59
N TYR A 116 6.97 3.64 7.35
CA TYR A 116 6.05 3.95 6.25
C TYR A 116 4.65 3.37 6.50
N CYS A 117 4.55 2.07 6.82
CA CYS A 117 3.27 1.38 7.05
C CYS A 117 2.50 2.03 8.19
N HIS A 118 3.19 2.36 9.28
CA HIS A 118 2.60 3.07 10.42
C HIS A 118 2.02 4.43 10.01
N SER A 119 2.79 5.28 9.32
CA SER A 119 2.29 6.58 8.87
C SER A 119 1.10 6.46 7.89
N LEU A 120 1.18 5.51 6.96
CA LEU A 120 0.13 5.29 5.97
C LEU A 120 -1.15 4.72 6.60
N ASN A 121 -1.02 3.86 7.62
CA ASN A 121 -2.16 3.40 8.41
C ASN A 121 -2.93 4.59 9.00
N LEU A 122 -2.24 5.54 9.64
CA LEU A 122 -2.87 6.72 10.22
C LEU A 122 -3.67 7.53 9.18
N LEU A 123 -3.12 7.69 7.97
CA LEU A 123 -3.79 8.36 6.87
C LEU A 123 -5.03 7.59 6.41
N ILE A 124 -4.89 6.31 6.04
CA ILE A 124 -5.99 5.48 5.54
C ILE A 124 -7.12 5.38 6.57
N ARG A 125 -6.79 5.16 7.85
CA ARG A 125 -7.75 5.13 8.97
C ARG A 125 -8.48 6.45 9.13
N ARG A 126 -7.82 7.58 8.90
CA ARG A 126 -8.49 8.89 8.96
C ARG A 126 -9.41 9.09 7.76
N GLU A 127 -8.94 8.78 6.55
CA GLU A 127 -9.74 8.84 5.32
C GLU A 127 -11.01 7.97 5.45
N ALA A 128 -10.88 6.73 5.90
CA ALA A 128 -11.99 5.80 6.10
C ALA A 128 -13.02 6.33 7.11
N ARG A 129 -12.55 6.88 8.24
CA ARG A 129 -13.43 7.48 9.26
C ARG A 129 -14.15 8.71 8.75
N GLU A 130 -13.46 9.63 8.09
CA GLU A 130 -14.08 10.86 7.58
C GLU A 130 -15.06 10.57 6.45
N TYR A 131 -14.72 9.65 5.54
CA TYR A 131 -15.60 9.18 4.48
C TYR A 131 -16.87 8.50 5.02
N SER A 132 -16.71 7.57 5.96
CA SER A 132 -17.83 6.89 6.65
C SER A 132 -18.70 7.90 7.41
N ASN A 133 -18.10 8.86 8.12
CA ASN A 133 -18.83 9.91 8.81
C ASN A 133 -19.67 10.75 7.85
N GLU A 134 -19.13 11.13 6.71
CA GLU A 134 -19.86 11.92 5.73
C GLU A 134 -21.01 11.14 5.10
N LEU A 135 -20.81 9.87 4.72
CA LEU A 135 -21.88 9.01 4.21
C LEU A 135 -23.05 8.90 5.19
N ARG A 136 -22.78 8.78 6.49
CA ARG A 136 -23.84 8.75 7.51
C ARG A 136 -24.52 10.11 7.68
N ASN A 137 -23.79 11.21 7.47
CA ASN A 137 -24.33 12.56 7.61
C ASN A 137 -25.19 12.94 6.39
N SER A 138 -24.79 12.57 5.17
CA SER A 138 -25.57 12.79 3.96
C SER A 138 -26.91 12.05 4.01
N SER A 139 -26.93 10.81 4.49
CA SER A 139 -28.17 10.04 4.72
C SER A 139 -29.08 10.64 5.78
N LYS A 140 -28.53 11.35 6.79
CA LYS A 140 -29.33 12.06 7.81
C LYS A 140 -29.91 13.38 7.30
N ALA A 141 -29.14 14.15 6.54
CA ALA A 141 -29.59 15.41 5.95
C ALA A 141 -30.73 15.21 4.94
N SER A 142 -30.76 14.07 4.25
CA SER A 142 -31.86 13.67 3.37
C SER A 142 -33.19 13.43 4.12
N LYS A 143 -33.13 12.92 5.37
CA LYS A 143 -34.33 12.65 6.20
C LYS A 143 -34.95 13.90 6.86
N SER A 144 -34.27 15.06 6.84
CA SER A 144 -34.81 16.30 7.42
C SER A 144 -35.58 17.17 6.44
N SER A 145 -35.83 16.73 5.20
CA SER A 145 -36.84 17.38 4.36
C SER A 145 -38.23 16.95 4.85
N ALA A 146 -39.03 17.93 5.27
CA ALA A 146 -40.37 17.72 5.79
C ALA A 146 -41.24 16.89 4.83
N PRO A 147 -42.25 16.14 5.31
CA PRO A 147 -43.22 15.48 4.45
C PRO A 147 -44.07 16.57 3.77
N SER A 148 -43.65 17.02 2.59
CA SER A 148 -44.45 17.92 1.76
C SER A 148 -45.55 17.10 1.13
N PHE A 149 -46.77 17.35 1.60
CA PHE A 149 -48.01 16.79 1.07
C PHE A 149 -48.10 16.99 -0.45
N GLU A 150 -48.61 15.95 -1.10
CA GLU A 150 -48.62 15.68 -2.53
C GLU A 150 -49.44 16.70 -3.33
N GLY A 151 -48.87 17.18 -4.45
CA GLY A 151 -49.56 17.97 -5.47
C GLY A 151 -49.03 17.58 -6.85
N PRO A 152 -49.89 17.36 -7.87
CA PRO A 152 -49.47 16.74 -9.11
C PRO A 152 -48.86 17.74 -10.10
N ALA A 153 -47.98 17.20 -10.94
CA ALA A 153 -47.39 17.76 -12.17
C ALA A 153 -46.06 18.52 -12.03
N GLY A 154 -45.04 17.98 -12.71
CA GLY A 154 -43.77 18.64 -12.94
C GLY A 154 -42.63 17.65 -13.19
N ALA A 155 -42.67 16.91 -14.29
CA ALA A 155 -41.55 16.10 -14.75
C ALA A 155 -40.34 16.99 -15.05
N ASN A 156 -39.34 16.94 -14.16
CA ASN A 156 -37.91 17.23 -14.33
C ASN A 156 -37.34 17.83 -13.03
N GLN A 157 -37.15 16.97 -12.03
CA GLN A 157 -36.08 17.17 -11.05
C GLN A 157 -35.21 15.91 -11.06
N PRO A 158 -33.87 16.03 -11.04
CA PRO A 158 -33.04 14.87 -10.74
C PRO A 158 -33.42 14.44 -9.33
N ALA A 159 -34.03 13.25 -9.23
CA ALA A 159 -34.43 12.67 -7.97
C ALA A 159 -33.23 12.70 -7.01
N GLY A 160 -33.33 13.49 -5.94
CA GLY A 160 -32.48 13.31 -4.77
C GLY A 160 -32.84 11.96 -4.17
N ILE A 161 -32.17 10.91 -4.64
CA ILE A 161 -32.31 9.56 -4.11
C ILE A 161 -31.88 9.64 -2.65
N ALA A 162 -32.80 9.34 -1.75
CA ALA A 162 -32.45 9.12 -0.36
C ALA A 162 -31.51 7.91 -0.32
N ASP A 163 -30.21 8.14 -0.15
CA ASP A 163 -29.21 7.08 -0.08
C ASP A 163 -29.60 6.09 1.03
N SER A 164 -30.01 4.88 0.64
CA SER A 164 -30.29 3.79 1.55
C SER A 164 -29.04 3.49 2.40
N PRO A 165 -29.17 3.07 3.68
CA PRO A 165 -28.01 2.64 4.47
C PRO A 165 -27.16 1.57 3.77
N ALA A 166 -27.77 0.70 2.96
CA ALA A 166 -27.04 -0.27 2.12
C ALA A 166 -26.27 0.38 0.95
N GLU A 167 -26.76 1.50 0.43
CA GLU A 167 -26.08 2.28 -0.61
C GLU A 167 -24.85 3.01 -0.06
N ALA A 168 -24.95 3.52 1.17
CA ALA A 168 -23.80 4.09 1.88
C ALA A 168 -22.69 3.03 2.08
N TYR A 169 -23.06 1.82 2.51
CA TYR A 169 -22.12 0.69 2.58
C TYR A 169 -21.50 0.36 1.21
N SER A 170 -22.32 0.30 0.16
CA SER A 170 -21.86 0.08 -1.22
C SER A 170 -20.83 1.11 -1.66
N LYS A 171 -21.08 2.40 -1.39
CA LYS A 171 -20.15 3.51 -1.70
C LYS A 171 -18.83 3.35 -0.95
N MET A 172 -18.87 2.97 0.34
CA MET A 172 -17.67 2.72 1.14
C MET A 172 -16.82 1.58 0.59
N ILE A 173 -17.42 0.41 0.34
CA ILE A 173 -16.70 -0.74 -0.24
C ILE A 173 -16.15 -0.40 -1.63
N THR A 174 -16.96 0.25 -2.48
CA THR A 174 -16.56 0.58 -3.86
C THR A 174 -15.40 1.58 -3.92
N ALA A 175 -15.32 2.49 -2.94
CA ALA A 175 -14.22 3.45 -2.86
C ALA A 175 -12.95 2.83 -2.26
N PHE A 176 -13.07 2.11 -1.15
CA PHE A 176 -11.90 1.68 -0.39
C PHE A 176 -11.31 0.35 -0.85
N ILE A 177 -12.12 -0.66 -1.22
CA ILE A 177 -11.55 -1.97 -1.56
C ILE A 177 -10.52 -1.89 -2.71
N PRO A 178 -10.79 -1.22 -3.85
CA PRO A 178 -9.77 -1.03 -4.88
C PRO A 178 -8.55 -0.24 -4.38
N HIS A 179 -8.79 0.81 -3.58
CA HIS A 179 -7.72 1.64 -3.04
C HIS A 179 -6.77 0.87 -2.10
N LEU A 180 -7.30 0.01 -1.23
CA LEU A 180 -6.51 -0.82 -0.34
C LEU A 180 -5.69 -1.87 -1.11
N VAL A 181 -6.26 -2.44 -2.17
CA VAL A 181 -5.53 -3.34 -3.08
C VAL A 181 -4.39 -2.59 -3.78
N ASP A 182 -4.67 -1.40 -4.30
CA ASP A 182 -3.68 -0.55 -4.97
C ASP A 182 -2.55 -0.12 -4.03
N GLU A 183 -2.85 0.24 -2.77
CA GLU A 183 -1.84 0.56 -1.76
C GLU A 183 -1.00 -0.67 -1.38
N SER A 184 -1.62 -1.84 -1.27
CA SER A 184 -0.93 -3.10 -0.98
C SER A 184 0.06 -3.46 -2.11
N LEU A 185 -0.38 -3.31 -3.36
CA LEU A 185 0.47 -3.48 -4.53
C LEU A 185 1.58 -2.43 -4.56
N PHE A 186 1.26 -1.16 -4.33
CA PHE A 186 2.27 -0.10 -4.31
C PHE A 186 3.33 -0.38 -3.25
N LEU A 187 2.95 -0.74 -2.02
CA LEU A 187 3.87 -1.10 -0.95
C LEU A 187 4.81 -2.24 -1.37
N ALA A 188 4.26 -3.32 -1.91
CA ALA A 188 5.03 -4.49 -2.33
C ALA A 188 6.13 -4.11 -3.35
N HIS A 189 5.77 -3.33 -4.37
CA HIS A 189 6.71 -2.91 -5.41
C HIS A 189 7.69 -1.83 -4.91
N PHE A 190 7.18 -0.79 -4.24
CA PHE A 190 7.97 0.36 -3.80
C PHE A 190 9.00 -0.03 -2.75
N MET A 191 8.61 -0.84 -1.75
CA MET A 191 9.49 -1.29 -0.68
C MET A 191 10.39 -2.48 -1.06
N CYS A 192 10.53 -2.71 -2.37
CA CYS A 192 11.43 -3.68 -2.97
C CYS A 192 11.21 -5.10 -2.40
N PHE A 193 9.97 -5.54 -2.24
CA PHE A 193 9.69 -6.94 -1.93
C PHE A 193 9.92 -7.82 -3.16
N GLU A 194 10.48 -9.00 -2.97
CA GLU A 194 10.67 -10.03 -3.99
C GLU A 194 9.36 -10.81 -4.15
N VAL A 195 8.35 -10.17 -4.76
CA VAL A 195 7.10 -10.83 -5.12
C VAL A 195 7.32 -11.64 -6.39
N PRO A 196 6.91 -12.93 -6.45
CA PRO A 196 6.95 -13.70 -7.69
C PRO A 196 6.06 -13.00 -8.73
N THR A 197 6.67 -12.34 -9.71
CA THR A 197 5.91 -11.79 -10.84
C THR A 197 5.47 -12.96 -11.71
N SER A 198 4.16 -13.21 -11.75
CA SER A 198 3.57 -14.03 -12.79
C SER A 198 3.66 -13.28 -14.12
N GLY A 199 4.82 -13.35 -14.78
CA GLY A 199 5.06 -12.75 -16.10
C GLY A 199 6.24 -11.78 -16.06
N GLY A 200 7.34 -12.18 -16.72
CA GLY A 200 8.46 -11.29 -16.99
C GLY A 200 8.05 -10.18 -17.95
N SER A 201 8.46 -8.97 -17.62
CA SER A 201 8.63 -7.90 -18.60
C SER A 201 9.75 -7.02 -18.08
N ASP A 202 10.97 -7.37 -18.48
CA ASP A 202 12.05 -6.40 -18.61
C ASP A 202 11.50 -5.27 -19.48
N SER A 203 11.39 -4.09 -18.89
CA SER A 203 11.15 -2.86 -19.63
C SER A 203 12.49 -2.39 -20.18
N ASP A 204 13.00 -3.09 -21.20
CA ASP A 204 14.10 -2.64 -22.03
C ASP A 204 13.50 -1.86 -23.22
N GLU A 205 13.69 -0.54 -23.22
CA GLU A 205 13.58 0.25 -24.46
C GLU A 205 14.90 0.11 -25.24
N ASP A 206 14.81 -0.64 -26.35
CA ASP A 206 15.51 -0.60 -27.65
C ASP A 206 16.71 0.39 -27.82
N SER A 207 17.84 0.10 -28.46
CA SER A 207 18.06 -0.68 -29.68
C SER A 207 19.52 -1.16 -29.83
N THR A 208 19.73 -2.40 -30.28
CA THR A 208 20.62 -2.81 -31.41
C THR A 208 20.82 -4.34 -31.43
N PRO A 209 20.74 -5.01 -32.59
CA PRO A 209 20.87 -6.46 -32.66
C PRO A 209 22.32 -6.89 -32.93
N LYS A 210 22.82 -7.93 -32.25
CA LYS A 210 23.52 -9.09 -32.87
C LYS A 210 24.08 -10.15 -31.90
N THR A 211 23.67 -11.39 -32.21
CA THR A 211 24.46 -12.63 -32.27
C THR A 211 24.72 -13.46 -31.00
N SER A 212 23.89 -14.51 -30.87
CA SER A 212 24.14 -15.88 -30.38
C SER A 212 25.31 -16.16 -29.41
N GLY A 213 24.97 -16.67 -28.22
CA GLY A 213 25.88 -17.39 -27.34
C GLY A 213 25.13 -18.08 -26.21
N SER A 214 24.94 -19.39 -26.34
CA SER A 214 24.34 -20.30 -25.36
C SER A 214 24.97 -20.17 -23.96
N SER A 215 24.14 -20.14 -22.91
CA SER A 215 24.36 -20.89 -21.66
C SER A 215 23.12 -20.79 -20.77
N GLY A 216 22.35 -21.88 -20.75
CA GLY A 216 21.25 -22.05 -19.80
C GLY A 216 21.79 -22.16 -18.37
N SER A 217 21.28 -21.30 -17.49
CA SER A 217 21.34 -21.52 -16.04
C SER A 217 19.91 -21.46 -15.53
N SER A 218 19.35 -22.63 -15.27
CA SER A 218 18.08 -22.81 -14.56
C SER A 218 18.17 -22.10 -13.21
N ALA A 219 17.45 -20.98 -13.06
CA ALA A 219 17.29 -20.30 -11.80
C ALA A 219 16.42 -21.17 -10.89
N LYS A 220 17.05 -21.83 -9.91
CA LYS A 220 16.33 -22.45 -8.79
C LYS A 220 15.47 -21.37 -8.10
N PRO A 221 14.20 -21.65 -7.75
CA PRO A 221 13.42 -20.72 -6.94
C PRO A 221 14.11 -20.62 -5.58
N SER A 222 14.53 -19.41 -5.24
CA SER A 222 15.25 -19.16 -4.00
C SER A 222 14.28 -19.31 -2.81
N ASN A 223 14.73 -20.00 -1.76
CA ASN A 223 14.00 -20.15 -0.48
C ASN A 223 13.72 -18.80 0.22
N ASN A 224 14.22 -17.69 -0.31
CA ASN A 224 14.07 -16.34 0.23
C ASN A 224 12.72 -15.70 -0.12
N SER A 225 12.03 -16.16 -1.17
CA SER A 225 10.73 -15.59 -1.57
C SER A 225 9.68 -15.81 -0.49
N SER A 226 9.67 -16.99 0.15
CA SER A 226 8.74 -17.30 1.23
C SER A 226 8.96 -16.42 2.48
N ALA A 227 10.21 -16.11 2.81
CA ALA A 227 10.53 -15.25 3.96
C ALA A 227 10.16 -13.77 3.69
N ASP A 228 10.44 -13.25 2.50
CA ASP A 228 10.09 -11.86 2.15
C ASP A 228 8.57 -11.68 1.96
N LEU A 229 7.85 -12.72 1.53
CA LEU A 229 6.38 -12.76 1.54
C LEU A 229 5.81 -12.73 2.97
N GLY A 230 6.44 -13.43 3.93
CA GLY A 230 6.06 -13.35 5.33
C GLY A 230 6.21 -11.93 5.89
N VAL A 231 7.35 -11.28 5.63
CA VAL A 231 7.60 -9.89 6.05
C VAL A 231 6.66 -8.91 5.34
N LEU A 232 6.31 -9.17 4.07
CA LEU A 232 5.31 -8.37 3.35
C LEU A 232 3.96 -8.45 4.04
N ASN A 233 3.50 -9.65 4.39
CA ASN A 233 2.23 -9.84 5.09
C ASN A 233 2.21 -9.15 6.45
N GLU A 234 3.30 -9.20 7.23
CA GLU A 234 3.41 -8.44 8.49
C GLU A 234 3.31 -6.93 8.25
N CYS A 235 3.96 -6.40 7.20
CA CYS A 235 3.89 -4.98 6.87
C CYS A 235 2.49 -4.57 6.39
N LEU A 236 1.82 -5.41 5.58
CA LEU A 236 0.46 -5.17 5.13
C LEU A 236 -0.53 -5.21 6.31
N GLN A 237 -0.32 -6.14 7.25
CA GLN A 237 -1.10 -6.19 8.48
C GLN A 237 -0.91 -4.91 9.30
N GLU A 238 0.32 -4.44 9.51
CA GLU A 238 0.59 -3.17 10.22
C GLU A 238 -0.02 -1.95 9.48
N MET A 239 0.06 -1.94 8.15
CA MET A 239 -0.50 -0.86 7.32
C MET A 239 -2.02 -0.79 7.39
N LEU A 240 -2.70 -1.92 7.50
CA LEU A 240 -4.16 -2.01 7.43
C LEU A 240 -4.81 -2.33 8.79
N ASP A 241 -4.03 -2.35 9.86
CA ASP A 241 -4.52 -2.68 11.19
C ASP A 241 -5.62 -1.72 11.66
N GLY A 242 -6.67 -2.33 12.21
CA GLY A 242 -7.85 -1.66 12.76
C GLY A 242 -8.75 -0.96 11.74
N ILE A 243 -8.46 -1.02 10.43
CA ILE A 243 -9.35 -0.41 9.42
C ILE A 243 -10.74 -1.06 9.42
N GLN A 244 -10.83 -2.34 9.78
CA GLN A 244 -12.08 -3.07 9.92
C GLN A 244 -13.06 -2.38 10.87
N GLU A 245 -12.57 -1.70 11.92
CA GLU A 245 -13.42 -0.97 12.86
C GLU A 245 -14.17 0.19 12.19
N ASP A 246 -13.54 0.82 11.19
CA ASP A 246 -14.16 1.94 10.46
C ASP A 246 -15.25 1.43 9.50
N PHE A 247 -15.08 0.23 8.95
CA PHE A 247 -16.11 -0.46 8.17
C PHE A 247 -17.23 -1.03 9.06
N TYR A 248 -16.91 -1.61 10.22
CA TYR A 248 -17.90 -2.06 11.18
C TYR A 248 -18.79 -0.91 11.66
N ALA A 249 -18.24 0.29 11.81
CA ALA A 249 -19.02 1.46 12.18
C ALA A 249 -20.12 1.81 11.17
N ILE A 250 -19.92 1.57 9.86
CA ILE A 250 -20.97 1.78 8.85
C ILE A 250 -21.98 0.62 8.83
N VAL A 251 -21.52 -0.63 8.98
CA VAL A 251 -22.38 -1.82 9.03
C VAL A 251 -23.31 -1.78 10.24
N ASP A 252 -22.75 -1.53 11.42
CA ASP A 252 -23.51 -1.43 12.67
C ASP A 252 -24.50 -0.25 12.63
N TRP A 253 -24.13 0.86 11.97
CA TRP A 253 -25.04 2.00 11.77
C TRP A 253 -26.18 1.65 10.82
N ALA A 254 -25.88 0.99 9.69
CA ALA A 254 -26.87 0.55 8.72
C ALA A 254 -27.88 -0.42 9.36
N PHE A 255 -27.39 -1.41 10.10
CA PHE A 255 -28.22 -2.36 10.85
C PHE A 255 -29.14 -1.68 11.88
N LYS A 256 -28.61 -0.70 12.63
CA LYS A 256 -29.41 0.07 13.61
C LYS A 256 -30.53 0.87 12.95
N LEU A 257 -30.37 1.28 11.69
CA LEU A 257 -31.40 2.01 10.95
C LEU A 257 -32.43 1.08 10.32
N ASP A 258 -31.97 -0.02 9.72
CA ASP A 258 -32.80 -1.01 9.07
C ASP A 258 -32.10 -2.39 9.12
N PRO A 259 -32.58 -3.33 9.94
CA PRO A 259 -31.99 -4.67 10.03
C PRO A 259 -32.03 -5.45 8.70
N LEU A 260 -32.98 -5.16 7.80
CA LEU A 260 -33.05 -5.82 6.50
C LEU A 260 -31.95 -5.38 5.54
N SER A 261 -31.28 -4.26 5.82
CA SER A 261 -30.12 -3.80 5.05
C SER A 261 -28.95 -4.79 5.12
N CYS A 262 -28.93 -5.74 6.07
CA CYS A 262 -27.98 -6.85 6.08
C CYS A 262 -28.02 -7.67 4.78
N ILE A 263 -29.19 -7.87 4.17
CA ILE A 263 -29.34 -8.67 2.93
C ILE A 263 -28.56 -8.05 1.77
N PRO A 264 -28.79 -6.78 1.36
CA PRO A 264 -28.00 -6.16 0.31
C PRO A 264 -26.53 -5.97 0.70
N MET A 265 -26.20 -5.68 1.97
CA MET A 265 -24.81 -5.59 2.41
C MET A 265 -24.06 -6.92 2.26
N HIS A 266 -24.70 -8.04 2.61
CA HIS A 266 -24.15 -9.39 2.40
C HIS A 266 -23.89 -9.63 0.91
N GLY A 267 -24.90 -9.41 0.07
CA GLY A 267 -24.76 -9.62 -1.38
C GLY A 267 -23.72 -8.71 -2.05
N ILE A 268 -23.47 -7.51 -1.53
CA ILE A 268 -22.35 -6.66 -1.98
C ILE A 268 -21.01 -7.28 -1.58
N THR A 269 -20.89 -7.71 -0.33
CA THR A 269 -19.65 -8.32 0.20
C THR A 269 -19.27 -9.59 -0.55
N ASP A 270 -20.24 -10.49 -0.78
CA ASP A 270 -20.04 -11.75 -1.51
C ASP A 270 -19.51 -11.52 -2.93
N ARG A 271 -20.00 -10.47 -3.61
CA ARG A 271 -19.51 -10.13 -4.96
C ARG A 271 -18.05 -9.72 -4.95
N TYR A 272 -17.60 -9.01 -3.92
CA TYR A 272 -16.20 -8.62 -3.77
C TYR A 272 -15.32 -9.82 -3.41
N ILE A 273 -15.79 -10.70 -2.52
CA ILE A 273 -15.09 -11.96 -2.20
C ILE A 273 -14.93 -12.82 -3.45
N ALA A 274 -16.01 -13.04 -4.22
CA ALA A 274 -15.97 -13.83 -5.44
C ALA A 274 -15.11 -13.21 -6.57
N GLY A 275 -14.98 -11.89 -6.57
CA GLY A 275 -14.18 -11.13 -7.54
C GLY A 275 -12.68 -11.09 -7.24
N GLN A 276 -12.26 -11.38 -6.00
CA GLN A 276 -10.88 -11.22 -5.57
C GLN A 276 -10.02 -12.43 -5.97
N LYS A 277 -9.27 -12.30 -7.06
CA LYS A 277 -8.33 -13.31 -7.56
C LYS A 277 -6.90 -12.77 -7.55
N THR A 278 -6.21 -12.73 -6.41
CA THR A 278 -4.73 -12.52 -6.37
C THR A 278 -4.13 -12.66 -4.96
N GLU A 279 -2.91 -13.20 -4.86
CA GLU A 279 -2.18 -13.45 -3.60
C GLU A 279 -1.84 -12.17 -2.80
N VAL A 280 -1.66 -11.02 -3.45
CA VAL A 280 -1.37 -9.73 -2.77
C VAL A 280 -2.61 -9.12 -2.11
N ALA A 281 -3.80 -9.62 -2.45
CA ALA A 281 -5.07 -9.18 -1.88
C ALA A 281 -5.44 -9.95 -0.60
N GLY A 282 -4.55 -10.78 -0.05
CA GLY A 282 -4.84 -11.65 1.10
C GLY A 282 -5.42 -10.89 2.30
N TYR A 283 -4.87 -9.73 2.65
CA TYR A 283 -5.42 -8.94 3.76
C TYR A 283 -6.80 -8.36 3.45
N VAL A 284 -7.04 -7.94 2.21
CA VAL A 284 -8.35 -7.43 1.79
C VAL A 284 -9.38 -8.55 1.80
N SER A 285 -8.98 -9.80 1.52
CA SER A 285 -9.83 -10.98 1.71
C SER A 285 -10.20 -11.14 3.18
N VAL A 286 -9.23 -11.08 4.10
CA VAL A 286 -9.50 -11.16 5.54
C VAL A 286 -10.48 -10.07 5.99
N LEU A 287 -10.29 -8.83 5.53
CA LEU A 287 -11.23 -7.74 5.83
C LEU A 287 -12.65 -8.04 5.32
N LEU A 288 -12.79 -8.60 4.11
CA LEU A 288 -14.09 -8.94 3.54
C LEU A 288 -14.76 -10.11 4.29
N ASP A 289 -13.99 -11.15 4.65
CA ASP A 289 -14.46 -12.30 5.45
C ASP A 289 -14.93 -11.84 6.84
N ASP A 290 -14.19 -10.90 7.45
CA ASP A 290 -14.52 -10.25 8.72
C ASP A 290 -15.83 -9.44 8.63
N LEU A 291 -16.07 -8.76 7.50
CA LEU A 291 -17.31 -8.03 7.24
C LEU A 291 -18.50 -8.96 7.00
N GLU A 292 -18.32 -10.01 6.20
CA GLU A 292 -19.34 -11.05 5.97
C GLU A 292 -19.76 -11.70 7.30
N SER A 293 -18.78 -12.08 8.12
CA SER A 293 -19.00 -12.64 9.46
C SER A 293 -19.79 -11.68 10.35
N ARG A 294 -19.41 -10.39 10.38
CA ARG A 294 -20.12 -9.37 11.16
C ARG A 294 -21.56 -9.18 10.69
N ILE A 295 -21.79 -9.09 9.38
CA ILE A 295 -23.13 -8.95 8.79
C ILE A 295 -24.00 -10.16 9.13
N THR A 296 -23.46 -11.37 9.01
CA THR A 296 -24.15 -12.62 9.34
C THR A 296 -24.57 -12.68 10.81
N ILE A 297 -23.66 -12.32 11.73
CA ILE A 297 -23.96 -12.25 13.16
C ILE A 297 -25.09 -11.25 13.43
N LEU A 298 -25.08 -10.07 12.78
CA LEU A 298 -26.14 -9.08 12.96
C LEU A 298 -27.48 -9.56 12.41
N PHE A 299 -27.47 -10.19 11.23
CA PHE A 299 -28.69 -10.74 10.62
C PHE A 299 -29.31 -11.86 11.46
N SER A 300 -28.50 -12.73 12.07
CA SER A 300 -28.97 -13.82 12.94
C SER A 300 -29.68 -13.36 14.23
N ARG A 301 -29.57 -12.07 14.57
CA ARG A 301 -30.21 -11.46 15.75
C ARG A 301 -31.60 -10.88 15.46
N VAL A 302 -32.00 -10.83 14.18
CA VAL A 302 -33.31 -10.35 13.71
C VAL A 302 -34.31 -11.49 13.75
#